data_AF-A0A1G5PGX0-F1
#
_entry.id   AF-A0A1G5PGX0-F1
#
_cell.length_a   1.000
_cell.length_b   1.000
_cell.length_c   1.000
_cell.angle_alpha   90.00
_cell.angle_beta   90.00
_cell.angle_gamma   90.00
#
_symmetry.space_group_name_H-M   'P 1'
#
loop_
_entity.id
_entity.type
_entity.pdbx_description
1 polymer ?
#
loop_
_entity_poly.entity_id
_entity_poly.type
_entity_poly.pdbx_seq_one_letter_code
_entity_poly.pdbx_strand_id
1 'polypeptide(L)'
;MDNAALIDMMVKAGFRCTIITLHTELTAKQVTSARKRLNVVSRGGSGPLPLGSRILASKARVIEAALFMGAYLRGARKPLLGVDVEAVIAAHQSYLGYREALNFTPTECLSIDEAWVVAREYRSKDLVMRACRCCQLTYVALTSTNKSTCPYCSQSVVKDRFHCDVNDAAMSDRPAEELLALALNIQQLTNWGYSSHEIMKQLGLNQPEYLTALELLDYKDVERREIVALYPAGDQLVRALVSQESMPLLRSA
;
A
#
# COMPACT_ATOMS: atom_id res chain seq x y z
N MET A 1 35.94 3.93 -11.26
CA MET A 1 36.04 5.36 -10.92
C MET A 1 37.04 5.50 -9.78
N ASP A 2 37.76 6.62 -9.70
CA ASP A 2 38.69 6.89 -8.60
C ASP A 2 37.91 7.09 -7.28
N ASN A 3 38.43 6.54 -6.18
CA ASN A 3 37.82 6.60 -4.85
C ASN A 3 37.71 8.06 -4.36
N ALA A 4 38.67 8.91 -4.74
CA ALA A 4 38.63 10.34 -4.42
C ALA A 4 37.40 11.06 -5.02
N ALA A 5 37.03 10.72 -6.26
CA ALA A 5 35.85 11.29 -6.92
C ALA A 5 34.55 10.84 -6.23
N LEU A 6 34.48 9.58 -5.80
CA LEU A 6 33.33 9.06 -5.07
C LEU A 6 33.11 9.80 -3.75
N ILE A 7 34.19 10.00 -2.98
CA ILE A 7 34.16 10.73 -1.70
C ILE A 7 33.59 12.13 -1.90
N ASP A 8 34.13 12.88 -2.87
CA ASP A 8 33.71 14.25 -3.13
C ASP A 8 32.23 14.31 -3.57
N MET A 9 31.78 13.35 -4.41
CA MET A 9 30.37 13.25 -4.78
C MET A 9 29.46 12.96 -3.59
N MET A 10 29.82 11.98 -2.74
CA MET A 10 29.01 11.64 -1.58
C MET A 10 28.93 12.78 -0.56
N VAL A 11 30.04 13.49 -0.35
CA VAL A 11 30.09 14.66 0.53
C VAL A 11 29.21 15.78 -0.02
N LYS A 12 29.32 16.11 -1.32
CA LYS A 12 28.50 17.16 -1.96
C LYS A 12 27.01 16.81 -1.98
N ALA A 13 26.67 15.54 -2.18
CA ALA A 13 25.30 15.05 -2.11
C ALA A 13 24.70 15.15 -0.68
N GLY A 14 25.54 15.31 0.35
CA GLY A 14 25.10 15.54 1.72
C GLY A 14 24.85 14.27 2.54
N PHE A 15 25.41 13.13 2.13
CA PHE A 15 25.29 11.87 2.89
C PHE A 15 25.81 12.00 4.32
N ARG A 16 25.18 11.27 5.26
CA ARG A 16 25.70 11.05 6.61
C ARG A 16 27.07 10.40 6.60
N CYS A 17 27.86 10.73 7.62
CA CYS A 17 29.21 10.20 7.80
C CYS A 17 29.22 8.67 7.79
N THR A 18 28.26 8.03 8.46
CA THR A 18 28.15 6.56 8.54
C THR A 18 27.99 5.88 7.17
N ILE A 19 27.28 6.52 6.24
CA ILE A 19 27.09 6.01 4.88
C ILE A 19 28.39 6.21 4.08
N ILE A 20 29.03 7.38 4.20
CA ILE A 20 30.30 7.66 3.51
C ILE A 20 31.38 6.67 3.94
N THR A 21 31.55 6.45 5.25
CA THR A 21 32.55 5.51 5.79
C THR A 21 32.31 4.08 5.32
N LEU A 22 31.04 3.67 5.15
CA LEU A 22 30.68 2.33 4.70
C LEU A 22 31.13 2.05 3.25
N HIS A 23 31.11 3.07 2.37
CA HIS A 23 31.43 2.90 0.95
C HIS A 23 32.85 3.29 0.56
N THR A 24 33.53 4.07 1.39
CA THR A 24 34.85 4.67 1.04
C THR A 24 35.99 4.24 1.97
N GLU A 25 35.70 3.44 3.01
CA GLU A 25 36.64 3.00 4.05
C GLU A 25 37.33 4.15 4.82
N LEU A 26 36.87 5.39 4.64
CA LEU A 26 37.36 6.54 5.38
C LEU A 26 36.95 6.47 6.86
N THR A 27 37.79 7.04 7.71
CA THR A 27 37.42 7.33 9.10
C THR A 27 36.52 8.56 9.18
N ALA A 28 35.73 8.67 10.25
CA ALA A 28 34.88 9.85 10.48
C ALA A 28 35.66 11.18 10.51
N LYS A 29 36.91 11.16 10.98
CA LYS A 29 37.81 12.33 10.96
C LYS A 29 38.17 12.74 9.53
N GLN A 30 38.47 11.77 8.66
CA GLN A 30 38.77 12.03 7.25
C GLN A 30 37.54 12.56 6.51
N VAL A 31 36.35 12.01 6.76
CA VAL A 31 35.09 12.54 6.18
C VAL A 31 34.83 13.98 6.63
N THR A 32 35.08 14.29 7.90
CA THR A 32 34.95 15.65 8.43
C THR A 32 35.94 16.61 7.78
N SER A 33 37.18 16.16 7.56
CA SER A 33 38.20 16.92 6.83
C SER A 33 37.78 17.18 5.38
N ALA A 34 37.27 16.16 4.67
CA ALA A 34 36.77 16.30 3.31
C ALA A 34 35.60 17.29 3.22
N ARG A 35 34.67 17.27 4.18
CA ARG A 35 33.57 18.25 4.28
C ARG A 35 34.06 19.67 4.45
N LYS A 36 35.05 19.89 5.32
CA LYS A 36 35.68 21.21 5.48
C LYS A 36 36.35 21.68 4.19
N ARG A 37 37.11 20.80 3.53
CA ARG A 37 37.77 21.09 2.24
C ARG A 37 36.76 21.51 1.16
N LEU A 38 35.59 20.87 1.12
CA LEU A 38 34.54 21.12 0.13
C LEU A 38 33.52 22.19 0.58
N ASN A 39 33.73 22.85 1.72
CA ASN A 39 32.80 23.82 2.31
C ASN A 39 31.35 23.30 2.46
N VAL A 40 31.19 22.00 2.73
CA VAL A 40 29.86 21.39 2.96
C VAL A 40 29.57 21.34 4.45
N VAL A 41 28.56 22.10 4.88
CA VAL A 41 28.07 22.04 6.26
C VAL A 41 27.23 20.77 6.45
N SER A 42 27.61 19.96 7.44
CA SER A 42 26.87 18.75 7.78
C SER A 42 25.45 19.09 8.24
N ARG A 43 24.44 18.62 7.52
CA ARG A 43 23.03 18.66 7.95
C ARG A 43 22.61 17.44 8.79
N GLY A 44 23.46 16.42 8.88
CA GLY A 44 23.10 15.12 9.47
C GLY A 44 23.23 15.08 11.00
N GLY A 45 22.11 14.79 11.67
CA GLY A 45 22.08 14.52 13.12
C GLY A 45 22.83 13.23 13.48
N SER A 46 23.49 13.24 14.64
CA SER A 46 24.08 12.06 15.26
C SER A 46 22.97 11.13 15.73
N GLY A 47 22.73 10.05 15.00
CA GLY A 47 21.71 9.07 15.34
C GLY A 47 21.65 7.91 14.35
N PRO A 48 21.00 6.80 14.74
CA PRO A 48 20.82 5.66 13.86
C PRO A 48 20.10 6.06 12.58
N LEU A 49 20.41 5.36 11.48
CA LEU A 49 19.66 5.51 10.24
C LEU A 49 18.22 4.99 10.47
N PRO A 50 17.21 5.65 9.88
CA PRO A 50 15.84 5.17 9.96
C PRO A 50 15.72 3.78 9.31
N LEU A 51 14.70 3.03 9.73
CA LEU A 51 14.29 1.79 9.08
C LEU A 51 13.32 2.10 7.93
N GLY A 52 13.31 1.30 6.87
CA GLY A 52 12.39 1.50 5.75
C GLY A 52 10.92 1.43 6.17
N SER A 53 10.56 0.65 7.19
CA SER A 53 9.20 0.67 7.74
C SER A 53 8.78 2.03 8.30
N ARG A 54 9.73 2.81 8.85
CA ARG A 54 9.48 4.19 9.29
C ARG A 54 9.48 5.18 8.12
N ILE A 55 10.33 4.95 7.11
CA ILE A 55 10.35 5.79 5.90
C ILE A 55 9.01 5.66 5.16
N LEU A 56 8.47 4.45 5.06
CA LEU A 56 7.23 4.10 4.37
C LEU A 56 5.98 4.20 5.27
N ALA A 57 6.05 4.99 6.34
CA ALA A 57 4.96 5.07 7.32
C ALA A 57 3.66 5.69 6.78
N SER A 58 3.73 6.55 5.76
CA SER A 58 2.57 7.14 5.09
C SER A 58 2.50 6.71 3.63
N LYS A 59 1.29 6.70 3.06
CA LYS A 59 1.06 6.39 1.64
C LYS A 59 1.82 7.35 0.71
N ALA A 60 1.86 8.63 1.06
CA ALA A 60 2.55 9.61 0.24
C ALA A 60 4.08 9.45 0.33
N ARG A 61 4.63 9.05 1.48
CA ARG A 61 6.02 8.60 1.57
C ARG A 61 6.31 7.34 0.75
N VAL A 62 5.36 6.42 0.62
CA VAL A 62 5.48 5.28 -0.30
C VAL A 62 5.54 5.75 -1.76
N ILE A 63 4.77 6.77 -2.14
CA ILE A 63 4.82 7.37 -3.49
C ILE A 63 6.19 8.02 -3.74
N GLU A 64 6.67 8.81 -2.79
CA GLU A 64 7.99 9.47 -2.85
C GLU A 64 9.11 8.42 -3.01
N ALA A 65 9.06 7.33 -2.23
CA ALA A 65 9.99 6.21 -2.35
C ALA A 65 9.86 5.46 -3.69
N ALA A 66 8.65 5.31 -4.23
CA ALA A 66 8.40 4.66 -5.51
C ALA A 66 8.96 5.48 -6.69
N LEU A 67 8.81 6.81 -6.66
CA LEU A 67 9.40 7.72 -7.65
C LEU A 67 10.94 7.60 -7.66
N PHE A 68 11.54 7.66 -6.47
CA PHE A 68 12.99 7.45 -6.32
C PHE A 68 13.42 6.07 -6.80
N MET A 69 12.76 4.99 -6.35
CA MET A 69 13.13 3.62 -6.72
C MET A 69 12.96 3.35 -8.22
N GLY A 70 11.95 3.96 -8.85
CA GLY A 70 11.75 3.89 -10.29
C GLY A 70 12.91 4.51 -11.09
N ALA A 71 13.53 5.57 -10.58
CA ALA A 71 14.75 6.15 -11.17
C ALA A 71 16.00 5.31 -10.85
N TYR A 72 16.13 4.88 -9.59
CA TYR A 72 17.28 4.09 -9.12
C TYR A 72 17.41 2.77 -9.88
N LEU A 73 16.33 2.00 -10.01
CA LEU A 73 16.37 0.70 -10.67
C LEU A 73 16.65 0.77 -12.18
N ARG A 74 16.44 1.93 -12.81
CA ARG A 74 16.84 2.16 -14.20
C ARG A 74 18.34 2.43 -14.36
N GLY A 75 18.96 3.06 -13.37
CA GLY A 75 20.38 3.45 -13.42
C GLY A 75 21.33 2.49 -12.70
N ALA A 76 20.85 1.71 -11.73
CA ALA A 76 21.69 0.91 -10.84
C ALA A 76 22.23 -0.37 -11.51
N ARG A 77 23.53 -0.64 -11.30
CA ARG A 77 24.15 -1.89 -11.75
C ARG A 77 23.97 -3.00 -10.70
N LYS A 78 23.21 -4.04 -11.03
CA LYS A 78 22.94 -5.22 -10.16
C LYS A 78 22.48 -4.83 -8.74
N PRO A 79 21.32 -4.14 -8.59
CA PRO A 79 20.86 -3.55 -7.32
C PRO A 79 20.59 -4.56 -6.18
N LEU A 80 20.54 -5.86 -6.49
CA LEU A 80 20.38 -6.93 -5.49
C LEU A 80 21.71 -7.42 -4.89
N LEU A 81 22.85 -7.11 -5.52
CA LEU A 81 24.17 -7.52 -5.03
C LEU A 81 24.81 -6.46 -4.14
N GLY A 82 24.59 -5.18 -4.47
CA GLY A 82 25.16 -4.04 -3.76
C GLY A 82 24.33 -2.78 -3.97
N VAL A 83 24.56 -1.77 -3.12
CA VAL A 83 23.97 -0.45 -3.32
C VAL A 83 24.90 0.37 -4.20
N ASP A 84 24.47 0.70 -5.41
CA ASP A 84 25.22 1.54 -6.35
C ASP A 84 25.03 3.01 -5.96
N VAL A 85 26.00 3.58 -5.23
CA VAL A 85 25.91 4.93 -4.67
C VAL A 85 25.81 6.00 -5.76
N GLU A 86 26.49 5.81 -6.89
CA GLU A 86 26.40 6.74 -8.02
C GLU A 86 24.96 6.79 -8.55
N ALA A 87 24.35 5.62 -8.73
CA ALA A 87 22.96 5.51 -9.14
C ALA A 87 22.00 6.08 -8.09
N VAL A 88 22.28 5.95 -6.78
CA VAL A 88 21.48 6.59 -5.72
C VAL A 88 21.51 8.11 -5.86
N ILE A 89 22.69 8.72 -6.05
CA ILE A 89 22.83 10.18 -6.20
C ILE A 89 22.08 10.65 -7.43
N ALA A 90 22.30 10.01 -8.58
CA ALA A 90 21.65 10.38 -9.84
C ALA A 90 20.12 10.21 -9.79
N ALA A 91 19.64 9.12 -9.19
CA ALA A 91 18.23 8.88 -9.00
C ALA A 91 17.58 9.87 -8.02
N HIS A 92 18.29 10.26 -6.95
CA HIS A 92 17.80 11.26 -6.00
C HIS A 92 17.71 12.64 -6.63
N GLN A 93 18.67 13.03 -7.47
CA GLN A 93 18.59 14.29 -8.24
C GLN A 93 17.42 14.28 -9.22
N SER A 94 17.22 13.17 -9.95
CA SER A 94 16.09 13.00 -10.86
C SER A 94 14.75 13.08 -10.11
N TYR A 95 14.68 12.42 -8.95
CA TYR A 95 13.56 12.47 -8.03
C TYR A 95 13.21 13.89 -7.60
N LEU A 96 14.20 14.68 -7.18
CA LEU A 96 13.99 16.08 -6.80
C LEU A 96 13.46 16.90 -7.99
N GLY A 97 13.97 16.67 -9.20
CA GLY A 97 13.47 17.32 -10.42
C GLY A 97 12.00 16.97 -10.72
N TYR A 98 11.60 15.70 -10.59
CA TYR A 98 10.20 15.29 -10.74
C TYR A 98 9.32 15.94 -9.67
N ARG A 99 9.82 16.00 -8.43
CA ARG A 99 9.09 16.56 -7.29
C ARG A 99 8.84 18.06 -7.45
N GLU A 100 9.83 18.79 -7.96
CA GLU A 100 9.72 20.20 -8.31
C GLU A 100 8.70 20.41 -9.45
N ALA A 101 8.78 19.62 -10.52
CA ALA A 101 7.84 19.70 -11.63
C ALA A 101 6.38 19.39 -11.23
N LEU A 102 6.17 18.51 -10.26
CA LEU A 102 4.85 18.11 -9.76
C LEU A 102 4.34 18.97 -8.59
N ASN A 103 5.09 19.98 -8.14
CA ASN A 103 4.72 20.87 -7.03
C ASN A 103 4.34 20.13 -5.73
N PHE A 104 5.07 19.06 -5.38
CA PHE A 104 4.76 18.29 -4.16
C PHE A 104 5.07 19.09 -2.87
N THR A 105 4.29 18.84 -1.82
CA THR A 105 4.43 19.52 -0.52
C THR A 105 5.78 19.23 0.16
N PRO A 106 6.47 20.22 0.77
CA PRO A 106 7.81 20.06 1.35
C PRO A 106 7.98 18.96 2.42
N THR A 107 6.90 18.64 3.14
CA THR A 107 6.92 17.85 4.37
C THR A 107 7.20 16.36 4.18
N GLU A 108 7.04 15.83 2.96
CA GLU A 108 7.20 14.40 2.68
C GLU A 108 8.41 14.08 1.79
N CYS A 109 9.29 15.06 1.55
CA CYS A 109 10.48 14.90 0.73
C CYS A 109 11.43 13.82 1.29
N LEU A 110 11.85 12.89 0.44
CA LEU A 110 12.83 11.87 0.79
C LEU A 110 14.23 12.49 0.84
N SER A 111 14.89 12.41 1.98
CA SER A 111 16.30 12.81 2.10
C SER A 111 17.22 11.82 1.38
N ILE A 112 18.43 12.25 1.02
CA ILE A 112 19.41 11.39 0.35
C ILE A 112 19.78 10.15 1.20
N ASP A 113 19.84 10.31 2.53
CA ASP A 113 20.11 9.21 3.46
C ASP A 113 18.96 8.19 3.46
N GLU A 114 17.71 8.66 3.44
CA GLU A 114 16.54 7.79 3.38
C GLU A 114 16.43 7.07 2.03
N ALA A 115 16.73 7.76 0.93
CA ALA A 115 16.81 7.17 -0.40
C ALA A 115 17.83 6.01 -0.43
N TRP A 116 18.99 6.21 0.19
CA TRP A 116 19.99 5.15 0.34
C TRP A 116 19.51 3.99 1.23
N VAL A 117 18.80 4.28 2.32
CA VAL A 117 18.19 3.23 3.17
C VAL A 117 17.20 2.40 2.36
N VAL A 118 16.34 3.03 1.56
CA VAL A 118 15.38 2.32 0.69
C VAL A 118 16.12 1.41 -0.30
N ALA A 119 17.18 1.89 -0.94
CA ALA A 119 18.00 1.07 -1.83
C ALA A 119 18.70 -0.09 -1.10
N ARG A 120 19.23 0.15 0.11
CA ARG A 120 19.85 -0.87 0.97
C ARG A 120 18.86 -1.97 1.34
N GLU A 121 17.65 -1.60 1.75
CA GLU A 121 16.63 -2.56 2.18
C GLU A 121 16.00 -3.31 1.00
N TYR A 122 15.96 -2.70 -0.19
CA TYR A 122 15.66 -3.42 -1.42
C TYR A 122 16.72 -4.49 -1.72
N ARG A 123 18.01 -4.15 -1.59
CA ARG A 123 19.12 -5.13 -1.73
C ARG A 123 18.99 -6.28 -0.71
N SER A 124 18.64 -5.97 0.54
CA SER A 124 18.40 -6.99 1.58
C SER A 124 17.09 -7.77 1.40
N LYS A 125 16.24 -7.41 0.43
CA LYS A 125 14.90 -7.97 0.19
C LYS A 125 13.90 -7.72 1.32
N ASP A 126 14.18 -6.77 2.20
CA ASP A 126 13.22 -6.28 3.20
C ASP A 126 12.15 -5.41 2.53
N LEU A 127 12.53 -4.73 1.43
CA LEU A 127 11.64 -4.01 0.52
C LEU A 127 11.58 -4.68 -0.84
N VAL A 128 10.41 -4.60 -1.47
CA VAL A 128 10.15 -5.11 -2.82
C VAL A 128 9.40 -4.07 -3.64
N MET A 129 9.60 -4.11 -4.96
CA MET A 129 8.73 -3.40 -5.90
C MET A 129 7.53 -4.29 -6.22
N ARG A 130 6.32 -3.77 -6.04
CA ARG A 130 5.07 -4.44 -6.40
C ARG A 130 4.37 -3.64 -7.49
N ALA A 131 3.72 -4.33 -8.42
CA ALA A 131 2.79 -3.71 -9.36
C ALA A 131 1.37 -3.79 -8.81
N CYS A 132 0.63 -2.69 -8.84
CA CYS A 132 -0.78 -2.69 -8.49
C CYS A 132 -1.58 -3.43 -9.56
N ARG A 133 -2.48 -4.34 -9.18
CA ARG A 133 -3.35 -5.03 -10.14
C ARG A 133 -4.42 -4.13 -10.77
N CYS A 134 -4.77 -3.03 -10.09
CA CYS A 134 -5.79 -2.08 -10.52
C CYS A 134 -5.21 -1.05 -11.51
N CYS A 135 -4.25 -0.22 -11.07
CA CYS A 135 -3.67 0.84 -11.91
C CYS A 135 -2.37 0.46 -12.64
N GLN A 136 -1.83 -0.75 -12.44
CA GLN A 136 -0.55 -1.22 -13.01
C GLN A 136 0.70 -0.42 -12.62
N LEU A 137 0.56 0.64 -11.81
CA LEU A 137 1.68 1.41 -11.29
C LEU A 137 2.48 0.58 -10.27
N THR A 138 3.79 0.79 -10.28
CA THR A 138 4.71 0.13 -9.35
C THR A 138 4.94 0.98 -8.11
N TYR A 139 5.04 0.32 -6.96
CA TYR A 139 5.28 0.97 -5.67
C TYR A 139 6.17 0.10 -4.77
N VAL A 140 6.78 0.74 -3.77
CA VAL A 140 7.62 0.07 -2.77
C VAL A 140 6.73 -0.51 -1.67
N ALA A 141 7.00 -1.76 -1.27
CA ALA A 141 6.30 -2.40 -0.15
C ALA A 141 7.28 -3.19 0.72
N LEU A 142 6.95 -3.33 2.01
CA LEU A 142 7.65 -4.22 2.93
C LEU A 142 7.31 -5.68 2.61
N THR A 143 8.33 -6.53 2.52
CA THR A 143 8.16 -7.96 2.25
C THR A 143 7.33 -8.66 3.34
N SER A 144 7.47 -8.24 4.60
CA SER A 144 6.73 -8.78 5.74
C SER A 144 5.22 -8.47 5.72
N THR A 145 4.78 -7.53 4.88
CA THR A 145 3.37 -7.12 4.80
C THR A 145 2.68 -7.79 3.62
N ASN A 146 1.74 -8.70 3.91
CA ASN A 146 0.92 -9.34 2.87
C ASN A 146 -0.19 -8.43 2.34
N LYS A 147 -0.54 -7.36 3.07
CA LYS A 147 -1.63 -6.42 2.75
C LYS A 147 -1.11 -5.01 2.45
N SER A 148 -0.27 -4.87 1.43
CA SER A 148 0.15 -3.53 0.97
C SER A 148 -0.87 -2.98 -0.03
N THR A 149 -1.82 -2.17 0.42
CA THR A 149 -2.76 -1.46 -0.45
C THR A 149 -2.00 -0.49 -1.36
N CYS A 150 -2.40 -0.37 -2.63
CA CYS A 150 -1.79 0.56 -3.57
C CYS A 150 -1.92 2.01 -3.06
N PRO A 151 -0.80 2.76 -2.95
CA PRO A 151 -0.85 4.12 -2.43
C PRO A 151 -1.56 5.08 -3.42
N TYR A 152 -1.50 4.80 -4.72
CA TYR A 152 -2.13 5.61 -5.76
C TYR A 152 -3.66 5.45 -5.79
N CYS A 153 -4.17 4.22 -5.92
CA CYS A 153 -5.61 3.93 -5.98
C CYS A 153 -6.34 4.33 -4.70
N SER A 154 -5.65 4.29 -3.55
CA SER A 154 -6.26 4.67 -2.29
C SER A 154 -6.24 6.19 -2.01
N GLN A 155 -5.57 6.98 -2.86
CA GLN A 155 -5.57 8.44 -2.82
C GLN A 155 -6.37 9.07 -3.96
N SER A 156 -6.81 8.29 -4.96
CA SER A 156 -7.65 8.81 -6.04
C SER A 156 -9.04 9.20 -5.52
N VAL A 157 -9.35 10.49 -5.54
CA VAL A 157 -10.66 11.07 -5.18
C VAL A 157 -11.74 10.64 -6.18
N VAL A 158 -11.36 10.43 -7.44
CA VAL A 158 -12.21 9.86 -8.49
C VAL A 158 -11.86 8.38 -8.59
N LYS A 159 -12.66 7.54 -7.94
CA LYS A 159 -12.80 6.15 -8.38
C LYS A 159 -13.42 6.22 -9.76
N ASP A 160 -12.63 5.99 -10.80
CA ASP A 160 -13.12 6.02 -12.17
C ASP A 160 -14.31 5.07 -12.30
N ARG A 161 -15.39 5.50 -12.99
CA ARG A 161 -16.60 4.68 -13.19
C ARG A 161 -16.30 3.43 -14.06
N PHE A 162 -15.11 3.42 -14.68
CA PHE A 162 -14.55 2.30 -15.44
C PHE A 162 -13.57 1.42 -14.61
N HIS A 163 -13.35 1.70 -13.33
CA HIS A 163 -12.76 0.73 -12.40
C HIS A 163 -13.79 -0.36 -12.10
N CYS A 164 -13.88 -1.33 -13.00
CA CYS A 164 -14.41 -2.63 -12.66
C CYS A 164 -13.35 -3.38 -11.82
N ASP A 165 -13.25 -3.04 -10.53
CA ASP A 165 -12.91 -4.11 -9.61
C ASP A 165 -14.03 -5.14 -9.81
N VAL A 166 -13.68 -6.35 -10.26
CA VAL A 166 -14.59 -7.52 -10.16
C VAL A 166 -15.07 -7.66 -8.70
N ASN A 167 -14.30 -7.10 -7.77
CA ASN A 167 -14.62 -6.96 -6.36
C ASN A 167 -15.38 -5.68 -5.96
N ASP A 168 -15.61 -4.66 -6.81
CA ASP A 168 -16.52 -3.50 -6.52
C ASP A 168 -17.80 -3.54 -7.38
N ALA A 169 -17.97 -4.54 -8.25
CA ALA A 169 -19.27 -4.79 -8.91
C ALA A 169 -20.33 -4.99 -7.83
N ALA A 170 -21.45 -4.27 -7.91
CA ALA A 170 -22.56 -4.40 -6.96
C ALA A 170 -22.98 -5.88 -6.87
N MET A 171 -22.82 -6.46 -5.69
CA MET A 171 -23.18 -7.85 -5.39
C MET A 171 -24.71 -8.01 -5.32
N SER A 172 -25.41 -6.91 -5.03
CA SER A 172 -26.87 -6.80 -5.07
C SER A 172 -27.27 -5.35 -5.33
N ASP A 173 -28.25 -5.16 -6.21
CA ASP A 173 -28.91 -3.86 -6.45
C ASP A 173 -30.13 -3.66 -5.53
N ARG A 174 -30.47 -4.66 -4.71
CA ARG A 174 -31.64 -4.63 -3.83
C ARG A 174 -31.32 -3.93 -2.51
N PRO A 175 -32.30 -3.26 -1.87
CA PRO A 175 -32.14 -2.76 -0.51
C PRO A 175 -32.08 -3.92 0.50
N ALA A 176 -31.46 -3.69 1.65
CA ALA A 176 -31.33 -4.72 2.68
C ALA A 176 -32.67 -5.21 3.26
N GLU A 177 -33.68 -4.35 3.29
CA GLU A 177 -35.04 -4.73 3.71
C GLU A 177 -35.67 -5.76 2.77
N GLU A 178 -35.42 -5.65 1.46
CA GLU A 178 -35.91 -6.62 0.47
C GLU A 178 -35.18 -7.96 0.63
N LEU A 179 -33.88 -7.95 0.91
CA LEU A 179 -33.11 -9.18 1.19
C LEU A 179 -33.62 -9.91 2.44
N LEU A 180 -34.02 -9.17 3.47
CA LEU A 180 -34.64 -9.75 4.67
C LEU A 180 -36.01 -10.39 4.36
N ALA A 181 -36.84 -9.71 3.56
CA ALA A 181 -38.13 -10.29 3.13
C ALA A 181 -37.91 -11.56 2.27
N LEU A 182 -36.90 -11.55 1.41
CA LEU A 182 -36.53 -12.71 0.60
C LEU A 182 -36.03 -13.87 1.46
N ALA A 183 -35.31 -13.63 2.54
CA ALA A 183 -34.88 -14.67 3.48
C ALA A 183 -36.06 -15.45 4.06
N LEU A 184 -37.13 -14.75 4.49
CA LEU A 184 -38.35 -15.40 4.99
C LEU A 184 -39.06 -16.22 3.90
N ASN A 185 -39.10 -15.72 2.67
CA ASN A 185 -39.67 -16.46 1.54
C ASN A 185 -38.85 -17.71 1.19
N ILE A 186 -37.51 -17.63 1.25
CA ILE A 186 -36.62 -18.77 1.07
C ILE A 186 -36.87 -19.82 2.15
N GLN A 187 -37.03 -19.41 3.41
CA GLN A 187 -37.35 -20.33 4.52
C GLN A 187 -38.66 -21.06 4.24
N GLN A 188 -39.69 -20.35 3.79
CA GLN A 188 -40.97 -20.94 3.45
C GLN A 188 -40.89 -21.94 2.28
N LEU A 189 -40.22 -21.57 1.18
CA LEU A 189 -40.04 -22.45 0.01
C LEU A 189 -39.18 -23.68 0.34
N THR A 190 -38.16 -23.51 1.18
CA THR A 190 -37.34 -24.62 1.68
C THR A 190 -38.19 -25.59 2.50
N ASN A 191 -39.07 -25.08 3.38
CA ASN A 191 -40.01 -25.91 4.14
C ASN A 191 -41.03 -26.64 3.25
N TRP A 192 -41.31 -26.10 2.07
CA TRP A 192 -42.16 -26.75 1.05
C TRP A 192 -41.42 -27.75 0.18
N GLY A 193 -40.11 -27.94 0.39
CA GLY A 193 -39.30 -28.96 -0.28
C GLY A 193 -38.72 -28.54 -1.63
N TYR A 194 -38.73 -27.24 -1.96
CA TYR A 194 -38.09 -26.76 -3.18
C TYR A 194 -36.56 -26.84 -3.08
N SER A 195 -35.89 -27.16 -4.19
CA SER A 195 -34.43 -27.17 -4.25
C SER A 195 -33.86 -25.75 -4.32
N SER A 196 -32.62 -25.56 -3.86
CA SER A 196 -31.94 -24.25 -3.89
C SER A 196 -31.94 -23.60 -5.28
N HIS A 197 -31.78 -24.41 -6.33
CA HIS A 197 -31.80 -23.92 -7.72
C HIS A 197 -33.20 -23.44 -8.16
N GLU A 198 -34.27 -24.14 -7.76
CA GLU A 198 -35.65 -23.73 -8.05
C GLU A 198 -36.01 -22.44 -7.31
N ILE A 199 -35.62 -22.33 -6.03
CA ILE A 199 -35.82 -21.14 -5.21
C ILE A 199 -35.10 -19.93 -5.83
N MET A 200 -33.82 -20.07 -6.17
CA MET A 200 -33.04 -19.00 -6.81
C MET A 200 -33.65 -18.55 -8.13
N LYS A 201 -34.11 -19.50 -8.95
CA LYS A 201 -34.76 -19.21 -10.23
C LYS A 201 -36.11 -18.52 -10.05
N GLN A 202 -36.92 -18.95 -9.08
CA GLN A 202 -38.25 -18.39 -8.81
C GLN A 202 -38.18 -16.98 -8.24
N LEU A 203 -37.21 -16.71 -7.38
CA LEU A 203 -37.03 -15.40 -6.72
C LEU A 203 -36.09 -14.46 -7.49
N GLY A 204 -35.49 -14.91 -8.59
CA GLY A 204 -34.50 -14.14 -9.34
C GLY A 204 -33.33 -13.71 -8.46
N LEU A 205 -32.75 -14.66 -7.72
CA LEU A 205 -31.65 -14.42 -6.78
C LEU A 205 -30.32 -14.82 -7.41
N ASN A 206 -29.31 -13.98 -7.17
CA ASN A 206 -27.93 -14.35 -7.45
C ASN A 206 -27.38 -15.23 -6.30
N GLN A 207 -26.34 -16.02 -6.57
CA GLN A 207 -25.75 -16.92 -5.57
C GLN A 207 -25.31 -16.20 -4.27
N PRO A 208 -24.66 -15.01 -4.31
CA PRO A 208 -24.30 -14.28 -3.09
C PRO A 208 -25.52 -13.81 -2.28
N GLU A 209 -26.59 -13.38 -2.96
CA GLU A 209 -27.84 -12.95 -2.30
C GLU A 209 -28.53 -14.13 -1.60
N TYR A 210 -28.56 -15.30 -2.26
CA TYR A 210 -29.13 -16.51 -1.68
C TYR A 210 -28.38 -16.94 -0.41
N LEU A 211 -27.04 -16.94 -0.45
CA LEU A 211 -26.22 -17.27 0.73
C LEU A 211 -26.40 -16.26 1.87
N THR A 212 -26.47 -14.97 1.53
CA THR A 212 -26.73 -13.89 2.50
C THR A 212 -28.09 -14.07 3.16
N ALA A 213 -29.12 -14.39 2.38
CA ALA A 213 -30.46 -14.62 2.89
C ALA A 213 -30.54 -15.85 3.79
N LEU A 214 -29.78 -16.91 3.51
CA LEU A 214 -29.66 -18.06 4.41
C LEU A 214 -28.96 -17.69 5.72
N GLU A 215 -27.84 -16.97 5.66
CA GLU A 215 -27.11 -16.54 6.87
C GLU A 215 -27.98 -15.61 7.74
N LEU A 216 -28.82 -14.75 7.13
CA LEU A 216 -29.77 -13.92 7.86
C LEU A 216 -30.80 -14.74 8.66
N LEU A 217 -31.14 -15.95 8.20
CA LEU A 217 -32.07 -16.82 8.92
C LEU A 217 -31.51 -17.37 10.23
N ASP A 218 -30.18 -17.42 10.37
CA ASP A 218 -29.54 -17.91 11.60
C ASP A 218 -29.60 -16.89 12.76
N TYR A 219 -29.83 -15.61 12.45
CA TYR A 219 -30.00 -14.55 13.46
C TYR A 219 -31.45 -14.46 13.97
N LYS A 220 -31.64 -13.94 15.18
CA LYS A 220 -32.98 -13.66 15.76
C LYS A 220 -33.60 -12.42 15.11
N ASP A 221 -34.92 -12.29 15.18
CA ASP A 221 -35.66 -11.18 14.54
C ASP A 221 -35.21 -9.77 14.99
N VAL A 222 -34.77 -9.62 16.24
CA VAL A 222 -34.24 -8.35 16.75
C VAL A 222 -32.89 -8.03 16.09
N GLU A 223 -32.00 -9.02 16.03
CA GLU A 223 -30.66 -8.91 15.44
C GLU A 223 -30.73 -8.64 13.94
N ARG A 224 -31.67 -9.29 13.23
CA ARG A 224 -31.91 -9.04 11.79
C ARG A 224 -32.25 -7.57 11.51
N ARG A 225 -33.10 -6.97 12.34
CA ARG A 225 -33.48 -5.55 12.19
C ARG A 225 -32.31 -4.62 12.48
N GLU A 226 -31.48 -4.95 13.46
CA GLU A 226 -30.26 -4.20 13.76
C GLU A 226 -29.24 -4.29 12.61
N ILE A 227 -29.05 -5.47 12.03
CA ILE A 227 -28.19 -5.68 10.87
C ILE A 227 -28.68 -4.86 9.66
N VAL A 228 -29.97 -4.88 9.37
CA VAL A 228 -30.56 -4.08 8.27
C VAL A 228 -30.44 -2.58 8.53
N ALA A 229 -30.56 -2.13 9.78
CA ALA A 229 -30.36 -0.73 10.16
C ALA A 229 -28.89 -0.29 10.02
N LEU A 230 -27.93 -1.19 10.27
CA LEU A 230 -26.51 -0.94 10.10
C LEU A 230 -26.07 -0.92 8.63
N TYR A 231 -26.74 -1.69 7.77
CA TYR A 231 -26.42 -1.83 6.34
C TYR A 231 -27.65 -1.57 5.48
N PRO A 232 -28.01 -0.30 5.20
CA PRO A 232 -29.22 0.03 4.43
C PRO A 232 -29.13 -0.39 2.95
N ALA A 233 -27.92 -0.46 2.40
CA ALA A 233 -27.67 -0.92 1.03
C ALA A 233 -27.39 -2.43 1.01
N GLY A 234 -28.13 -3.20 0.18
CA GLY A 234 -27.97 -4.65 0.11
C GLY A 234 -26.57 -5.09 -0.34
N ASP A 235 -25.90 -4.31 -1.21
CA ASP A 235 -24.50 -4.56 -1.58
C ASP A 235 -23.56 -4.60 -0.36
N GLN A 236 -23.72 -3.67 0.58
CA GLN A 236 -22.88 -3.62 1.79
C GLN A 236 -23.16 -4.82 2.71
N LEU A 237 -24.43 -5.20 2.84
CA LEU A 237 -24.85 -6.35 3.63
C LEU A 237 -24.32 -7.67 3.07
N VAL A 238 -24.49 -7.90 1.76
CA VAL A 238 -24.02 -9.12 1.08
C VAL A 238 -22.50 -9.23 1.19
N ARG A 239 -21.76 -8.13 1.04
CA ARG A 239 -20.30 -8.13 1.21
C ARG A 239 -19.88 -8.46 2.63
N ALA A 240 -20.52 -7.86 3.63
CA ALA A 240 -20.19 -8.09 5.03
C ALA A 240 -20.39 -9.56 5.43
N LEU A 241 -21.46 -10.20 4.93
CA LEU A 241 -21.79 -11.58 5.28
C LEU A 241 -21.02 -12.62 4.44
N VAL A 242 -20.79 -12.37 3.14
CA VAL A 242 -20.07 -13.32 2.26
C VAL A 242 -18.55 -13.33 2.51
N SER A 243 -17.96 -12.20 2.91
CA SER A 243 -16.50 -12.09 3.09
C SER A 243 -15.94 -12.70 4.37
N GLN A 244 -16.79 -13.20 5.29
CA GLN A 244 -16.38 -13.66 6.63
C GLN A 244 -15.48 -12.67 7.39
N GLU A 245 -15.58 -11.36 7.11
CA GLU A 245 -15.15 -10.35 8.08
C GLU A 245 -16.11 -10.46 9.26
N SER A 246 -15.72 -11.29 10.22
CA SER A 246 -16.38 -11.50 11.51
C SER A 246 -17.11 -10.24 11.97
N MET A 247 -18.44 -10.23 11.90
CA MET A 247 -19.25 -9.18 12.54
C MET A 247 -18.86 -9.18 14.03
N PRO A 248 -18.11 -8.18 14.53
CA PRO A 248 -17.49 -8.28 15.85
C PRO A 248 -18.49 -8.11 17.00
N LEU A 249 -19.78 -7.89 16.71
CA LEU A 249 -20.73 -7.35 17.67
C LEU A 249 -21.96 -8.23 17.95
N LEU A 250 -22.14 -9.37 17.28
CA LEU A 250 -23.37 -10.18 17.45
C LEU A 250 -23.15 -11.67 17.74
N ARG A 251 -21.91 -12.18 17.72
CA ARG A 251 -21.63 -13.59 18.10
C ARG A 251 -21.24 -13.77 19.57
N SER A 252 -21.36 -12.73 20.38
CA SER A 252 -21.11 -12.75 21.83
C SER A 252 -22.37 -12.41 22.61
N ALA A 253 -23.38 -13.28 22.51
CA ALA A 253 -24.50 -13.39 23.44
C ALA A 253 -25.00 -14.84 23.46
#